data_AF-A0A4Y2HCA0-F1
#
_entry.id   AF-A0A4Y2HCA0-F1
#
_cell.length_a   1.000
_cell.length_b   1.000
_cell.length_c   1.000
_cell.angle_alpha   90.00
_cell.angle_beta   90.00
_cell.angle_gamma   90.00
#
_symmetry.space_group_name_H-M   'P 1'
#
loop_
_entity.id
_entity.type
_entity.pdbx_description
1 polymer ?
#
loop_
_entity_poly.entity_id
_entity_poly.type
_entity_poly.pdbx_seq_one_letter_code
_entity_poly.pdbx_strand_id
1 'polypeptide(L)'
;MATWQMAWDDGDTGRLIHNIIPKVSLHPINCTRNEVLFFTVHGPFPSFFHRFNLAETSFCSCGGIGTPIHYATVCLLTTSYHMAPPSQQHQPI
;
A
#
# COMPACT_ATOMS: atom_id res chain seq x y z
N MET A 1 6.00 -13.86 20.79
CA MET A 1 5.65 -14.02 19.35
C MET A 1 4.24 -14.52 19.13
N ALA A 2 3.79 -15.60 19.78
CA ALA A 2 2.43 -16.13 19.59
C ALA A 2 1.29 -15.11 19.85
N THR A 3 1.35 -14.38 20.97
CA THR A 3 0.36 -13.33 21.28
C THR A 3 0.34 -12.20 20.24
N TRP A 4 1.52 -11.82 19.74
CA TRP A 4 1.65 -10.79 18.70
C TRP A 4 1.12 -11.26 17.34
N GLN A 5 1.39 -12.52 16.98
CA GLN A 5 0.84 -13.12 15.76
C GLN A 5 -0.69 -13.17 15.83
N MET A 6 -1.25 -13.59 16.97
CA MET A 6 -2.69 -13.67 17.17
C MET A 6 -3.36 -12.29 17.04
N ALA A 7 -2.77 -11.25 17.65
CA ALA A 7 -3.25 -9.88 17.47
C ALA A 7 -3.12 -9.37 16.03
N TRP A 8 -2.07 -9.79 15.31
CA TRP A 8 -1.86 -9.42 13.91
C TRP A 8 -2.90 -10.04 12.98
N ASP A 9 -3.25 -11.30 13.23
CA ASP A 9 -4.26 -12.05 12.50
C ASP A 9 -5.69 -11.57 12.80
N ASP A 10 -6.00 -11.23 14.05
CA ASP A 10 -7.37 -10.89 14.50
C ASP A 10 -7.76 -9.42 14.36
N GLY A 11 -6.80 -8.48 14.27
CA GLY A 11 -7.17 -7.06 14.16
C GLY A 11 -7.97 -6.73 12.89
N ASP A 12 -8.40 -5.48 12.73
CA ASP A 12 -9.03 -5.01 11.48
C ASP A 12 -8.19 -3.95 10.74
N THR A 13 -7.21 -3.36 11.42
CA THR A 13 -6.34 -2.31 10.87
C THR A 13 -5.16 -2.92 10.14
N GLY A 14 -4.76 -2.35 8.99
CA GLY A 14 -3.54 -2.77 8.29
C GLY A 14 -3.68 -4.08 7.52
N ARG A 15 -4.90 -4.53 7.18
CA ARG A 15 -5.16 -5.78 6.44
C ARG A 15 -4.41 -5.88 5.11
N LEU A 16 -4.21 -4.76 4.43
CA LEU A 16 -3.37 -4.71 3.23
C LEU A 16 -1.93 -5.17 3.52
N ILE A 17 -1.34 -4.71 4.62
CA ILE A 17 0.01 -5.11 5.03
C ILE A 17 0.02 -6.57 5.49
N HIS A 18 -1.00 -7.01 6.23
CA HIS A 18 -1.12 -8.42 6.67
C HIS A 18 -1.13 -9.39 5.49
N ASN A 19 -1.86 -9.07 4.42
CA ASN A 19 -1.88 -9.90 3.21
C ASN A 19 -0.50 -10.03 2.53
N ILE A 20 0.41 -9.08 2.76
CA ILE A 20 1.77 -9.07 2.19
C ILE A 20 2.78 -9.69 3.17
N ILE A 21 2.63 -9.38 4.46
CA ILE A 21 3.48 -9.82 5.57
C ILE A 21 2.57 -10.48 6.62
N PRO A 22 2.17 -11.75 6.41
CA PRO A 22 1.20 -12.40 7.30
C PRO A 22 1.83 -12.84 8.62
N LYS A 23 3.17 -12.92 8.70
CA LYS A 23 3.88 -13.38 9.90
C LYS A 23 4.64 -12.26 10.59
N VAL A 24 4.42 -12.12 11.89
CA VAL A 24 5.23 -11.22 12.73
C VAL A 24 6.65 -11.78 12.87
N SER A 25 7.65 -10.90 12.82
CA SER A 25 9.06 -11.25 12.96
C SER A 25 9.79 -10.16 13.74
N LEU A 26 10.80 -10.57 14.53
CA LEU A 26 11.76 -9.63 15.14
C LEU A 26 12.88 -9.25 14.17
N HIS A 27 13.05 -10.00 13.07
CA HIS A 27 14.00 -9.65 12.03
C HIS A 27 13.42 -8.54 11.16
N PRO A 28 14.18 -7.44 10.95
CA PRO A 28 13.74 -6.38 10.06
C PRO A 28 13.57 -6.93 8.64
N ILE A 29 12.52 -6.48 7.98
CA ILE A 29 12.30 -6.75 6.56
C ILE A 29 13.12 -5.72 5.79
N ASN A 30 13.91 -6.17 4.82
CA ASN A 30 14.61 -5.28 3.90
C ASN A 30 13.61 -4.65 2.94
N CYS A 31 12.92 -3.62 3.42
CA CYS A 31 11.92 -2.86 2.70
C CYS A 31 12.53 -1.55 2.20
N THR A 32 12.40 -1.26 0.92
CA THR A 32 12.80 0.02 0.33
C THR A 32 11.87 1.14 0.83
N ARG A 33 12.35 2.38 0.76
CA ARG A 33 11.53 3.56 1.13
C ARG A 33 10.21 3.61 0.37
N ASN A 34 10.20 3.23 -0.91
CA ASN A 34 9.01 3.24 -1.76
C ASN A 34 8.00 2.18 -1.29
N GLU A 35 8.46 0.97 -0.97
CA GLU A 35 7.60 -0.10 -0.44
C GLU A 35 6.97 0.29 0.90
N VAL A 36 7.73 0.93 1.81
CA VAL A 36 7.17 1.43 3.08
C VAL A 36 6.05 2.44 2.83
N LEU A 37 6.23 3.39 1.91
CA LEU A 37 5.19 4.37 1.55
C LEU A 37 3.94 3.70 0.98
N PHE A 38 4.11 2.65 0.17
CA PHE A 38 2.98 1.91 -0.40
C PHE A 38 2.23 1.10 0.66
N PHE A 39 2.94 0.34 1.50
CA PHE A 39 2.33 -0.53 2.50
C PHE A 39 1.57 0.26 3.55
N THR A 40 2.14 1.37 3.99
CA THR A 40 1.51 2.22 5.01
C THR A 40 0.38 3.07 4.45
N VAL A 41 0.24 3.18 3.12
CA VAL A 41 -0.69 4.12 2.46
C VAL A 41 -0.44 5.58 2.89
N HIS A 42 0.64 5.82 3.63
CA HIS A 42 1.03 7.11 4.16
C HIS A 42 2.10 7.68 3.23
N GLY A 43 1.63 8.39 2.20
CA GLY A 43 2.48 9.04 1.22
C GLY A 43 1.74 10.15 0.49
N PRO A 44 2.42 10.91 -0.37
CA PRO A 44 1.84 12.02 -1.12
C PRO A 44 0.99 11.50 -2.29
N PHE A 45 0.01 10.66 -1.99
CA PHE A 45 -0.88 10.04 -2.96
C PHE A 45 -2.08 10.96 -3.19
N PRO A 46 -2.35 11.38 -4.44
CA PRO A 46 -3.50 12.24 -4.76
C PRO A 46 -4.83 11.70 -4.22
N SER A 47 -5.03 10.38 -4.28
CA SER A 47 -6.23 9.72 -3.73
C SER A 47 -6.39 9.91 -2.22
N PHE A 48 -5.29 9.92 -1.46
CA PHE A 48 -5.30 10.16 -0.02
C PHE A 48 -5.70 11.61 0.27
N PHE A 49 -5.06 12.58 -0.38
CA PHE A 49 -5.38 13.99 -0.17
C PHE A 49 -6.81 14.33 -0.58
N HIS A 50 -7.27 13.81 -1.71
CA HIS A 50 -8.64 14.00 -2.17
C HIS A 50 -9.67 13.45 -1.17
N ARG A 51 -9.44 12.27 -0.57
CA ARG A 51 -10.33 11.70 0.45
C ARG A 51 -10.52 12.61 1.68
N PHE A 52 -9.51 13.39 2.03
CA PHE A 52 -9.55 14.34 3.15
C PHE A 52 -9.82 15.79 2.74
N ASN A 53 -10.26 16.02 1.49
CA ASN A 53 -10.51 17.35 0.93
C ASN A 53 -9.28 18.29 0.97
N LEU A 54 -8.07 17.72 0.91
CA LEU A 54 -6.80 18.45 0.88
C LEU A 54 -6.30 18.68 -0.55
N ALA A 55 -6.91 18.02 -1.55
CA ALA A 55 -6.62 18.20 -2.97
C ALA A 55 -7.92 18.11 -3.80
N GLU A 56 -7.99 18.87 -4.89
CA GLU A 56 -9.17 18.92 -5.77
C GLU A 56 -9.35 17.66 -6.62
N THR A 57 -8.28 16.90 -6.86
CA THR A 57 -8.33 15.69 -7.70
C THR A 57 -7.65 14.51 -7.03
N SER A 58 -8.18 13.31 -7.30
CA SER A 58 -7.57 12.04 -6.89
C SER A 58 -6.62 11.48 -7.95
N PHE A 59 -6.40 12.19 -9.06
CA PHE A 59 -5.66 11.69 -10.22
C PHE A 59 -4.15 11.87 -10.09
N CYS A 60 -3.41 10.87 -10.56
CA CYS A 60 -1.99 10.94 -10.84
C CYS A 60 -1.73 11.78 -12.09
N SER A 61 -0.55 12.40 -12.19
CA SER A 61 -0.10 13.11 -13.39
C SER A 61 -0.06 12.25 -14.66
N CYS A 62 -0.06 10.92 -14.55
CA CYS A 62 -0.17 10.03 -15.70
C CYS A 62 -1.63 9.73 -16.11
N GLY A 63 -2.62 10.33 -15.47
CA GLY A 63 -4.05 10.20 -15.78
C GLY A 63 -4.80 9.06 -15.08
N GLY A 64 -4.12 8.19 -14.32
CA GLY A 64 -4.78 7.16 -13.49
C GLY A 64 -5.19 7.68 -12.11
N ILE A 65 -5.95 6.91 -11.33
CA ILE A 65 -6.23 7.28 -9.92
C ILE A 65 -4.94 7.13 -9.13
N GLY A 66 -4.52 8.20 -8.43
CA GLY A 66 -3.28 8.27 -7.68
C GLY A 66 -3.33 7.52 -6.34
N THR A 67 -3.60 6.20 -6.39
CA THR A 67 -3.55 5.29 -5.25
C THR A 67 -2.15 4.71 -5.05
N PRO A 68 -1.77 4.30 -3.83
CA PRO A 68 -0.49 3.63 -3.62
C PRO A 68 -0.29 2.42 -4.56
N ILE A 69 -1.33 1.61 -4.77
CA ILE A 69 -1.29 0.45 -5.66
C ILE A 69 -1.06 0.85 -7.13
N HIS A 70 -1.64 1.97 -7.58
CA HIS A 70 -1.41 2.48 -8.93
C HIS A 70 0.07 2.81 -9.15
N TYR A 71 0.68 3.55 -8.21
CA TYR A 71 2.10 3.88 -8.25
C TYR A 71 2.99 2.63 -8.12
N ALA A 72 2.56 1.62 -7.36
CA ALA A 72 3.34 0.41 -7.17
C ALA A 72 3.30 -0.55 -8.36
N THR A 73 2.28 -0.52 -9.22
CA THR A 73 2.03 -1.62 -10.18
C THR A 73 1.80 -1.22 -11.63
N VAL A 74 1.35 0.01 -11.89
CA VAL A 74 0.88 0.40 -13.24
C VAL A 74 1.29 1.81 -13.68
N CYS A 75 1.71 2.70 -12.78
CA CYS A 75 2.00 4.09 -13.15
C CYS A 75 3.27 4.21 -14.01
N LEU A 76 3.16 4.80 -15.19
CA LEU A 76 4.29 4.95 -16.11
C LEU A 76 5.46 5.77 -15.50
N LEU A 77 5.15 6.68 -14.59
CA LEU A 77 6.14 7.55 -13.93
C LEU A 77 6.97 6.80 -12.87
N THR A 78 6.57 5.59 -12.49
CA THR A 78 7.20 4.80 -11.42
C THR A 78 7.76 3.46 -11.90
N THR A 79 7.86 3.27 -13.21
CA THR A 79 8.21 1.99 -13.86
C THR A 79 9.51 1.38 -13.34
N SER A 80 10.48 2.21 -12.91
CA SER A 80 11.76 1.74 -12.38
C SER A 80 11.66 1.01 -11.04
N TYR A 81 10.52 1.07 -10.35
CA TYR A 81 10.30 0.41 -9.06
C TYR A 81 8.91 -0.24 -8.97
N HIS A 82 8.37 -0.70 -10.10
CA HIS A 82 7.14 -1.49 -10.11
C HIS A 82 7.34 -2.79 -9.35
N MET A 83 6.37 -3.08 -8.50
CA MET A 83 6.19 -4.33 -7.79
C MET A 83 5.23 -5.21 -8.59
N ALA A 84 5.30 -6.53 -8.36
CA ALA A 84 4.27 -7.43 -8.87
C ALA A 84 2.89 -7.00 -8.32
N PRO A 85 1.84 -6.94 -9.15
CA PRO A 85 0.50 -6.63 -8.67
C PRO A 85 0.07 -7.63 -7.60
N PRO A 86 -0.62 -7.19 -6.52
CA PRO A 86 -1.26 -8.15 -5.64
C PRO A 86 -2.25 -8.97 -6.46
N SER A 87 -2.23 -10.30 -6.28
CA SER A 87 -3.16 -11.23 -6.94
C SER A 87 -4.60 -10.72 -6.80
N GLN A 88 -5.38 -10.77 -7.90
CA GLN A 88 -6.72 -10.15 -8.04
C GLN A 88 -7.80 -10.58 -7.02
N GLN A 89 -7.47 -11.40 -6.02
CA GLN A 89 -8.43 -11.88 -5.02
C GLN A 89 -8.94 -10.80 -4.07
N HIS A 90 -8.37 -9.58 -4.06
CA HIS A 90 -8.75 -8.53 -3.11
C HIS A 90 -8.84 -7.13 -3.74
N GLN A 91 -9.53 -6.97 -4.87
CA GLN A 91 -9.99 -5.63 -5.24
C GLN A 91 -11.11 -5.20 -4.29
N PRO A 92 -11.05 -3.99 -3.71
CA PRO A 92 -12.25 -3.39 -3.13
C PRO A 92 -13.28 -3.23 -4.25
N ILE A 93 -14.48 -3.76 -4.04
CA ILE A 93 -15.67 -3.46 -4.85
C ILE A 93 -15.91 -1.95 -4.84
#